data_AF-A0A962VKK3-F1
#
_entry.id   AF-A0A962VKK3-F1
#
_cell.length_a   1.000
_cell.length_b   1.000
_cell.length_c   1.000
_cell.angle_alpha   90.00
_cell.angle_beta   90.00
_cell.angle_gamma   90.00
#
_symmetry.space_group_name_H-M   'P 1'
#
loop_
_entity.id
_entity.type
_entity.pdbx_description
1 polymer ?
#
loop_
_entity_poly.entity_id
_entity_poly.type
_entity_poly.pdbx_seq_one_letter_code
_entity_poly.pdbx_strand_id
1 'polypeptide(L)' 'AVVVESVFGWPGIGQLAWQAIQRVDIPIIMGVTLVAAIAIVIGNLLADIATSLLDPRVSLR' A
#
# COMPACT_ATOMS: atom_id res chain seq x y z
N ALA A 1 3.38 -4.56 -9.76
CA ALA A 1 3.96 -5.28 -8.62
C ALA A 1 3.94 -6.80 -8.83
N VAL A 2 2.75 -7.42 -9.02
CA VAL A 2 2.58 -8.90 -9.14
C VAL A 2 3.45 -9.59 -10.19
N VAL A 3 3.73 -8.92 -11.32
CA VAL A 3 4.57 -9.47 -12.39
C VAL A 3 6.02 -9.68 -11.91
N VAL A 4 6.57 -8.77 -11.10
CA VAL A 4 7.94 -8.88 -10.58
C VAL A 4 8.03 -10.00 -9.55
N GLU A 5 7.06 -10.11 -8.64
CA GLU A 5 6.97 -11.19 -7.66
C GLU A 5 6.89 -12.57 -8.35
N SER A 6 6.15 -12.65 -9.47
CA SER A 6 5.97 -13.89 -10.23
C SER A 6 7.17 -14.27 -11.08
N VAL A 7 7.90 -13.29 -11.63
CA VAL A 7 9.10 -13.52 -12.44
C VAL A 7 10.30 -13.92 -11.57
N PHE A 8 10.45 -13.32 -10.39
CA PHE A 8 11.57 -13.59 -9.48
C PHE A 8 11.26 -14.64 -8.40
N GLY A 9 10.02 -15.15 -8.31
CA GLY A 9 9.61 -16.14 -7.33
C GLY A 9 9.60 -15.62 -5.88
N TRP A 10 9.45 -14.31 -5.70
CA TRP A 10 9.47 -13.67 -4.38
C TRP A 10 8.05 -13.65 -3.80
N PRO A 11 7.81 -14.27 -2.63
CA PRO A 11 6.50 -14.27 -2.01
C PRO A 11 6.19 -12.87 -1.49
N GLY A 12 5.11 -12.28 -2.01
CA GLY A 12 4.65 -10.99 -1.50
C GLY A 12 3.14 -10.80 -1.58
N ILE A 13 2.70 -9.70 -0.99
CA ILE A 13 1.27 -9.42 -0.74
C ILE A 13 0.49 -9.27 -2.06
N GLY A 14 1.16 -8.87 -3.15
CA GLY A 14 0.53 -8.77 -4.47
C GLY A 14 0.14 -10.13 -5.03
N GLN A 15 0.98 -11.16 -4.86
CA GLN A 15 0.65 -12.54 -5.25
C GLN A 15 -0.48 -13.11 -4.39
N LEU A 16 -0.50 -12.82 -3.09
CA LEU A 16 -1.59 -13.25 -2.20
C LEU A 16 -2.92 -12.64 -2.61
N ALA A 17 -2.96 -11.34 -2.94
CA ALA A 17 -4.15 -10.68 -3.47
C ALA A 17 -4.60 -11.30 -4.78
N TRP A 18 -3.66 -11.57 -5.70
CA TRP A 18 -3.96 -12.20 -6.99
C TRP A 18 -4.58 -13.58 -6.83
N GLN A 19 -4.03 -14.42 -5.96
CA GLN A 19 -4.59 -15.75 -5.67
C GLN A 19 -5.96 -15.66 -5.00
N ALA A 20 -6.16 -14.71 -4.08
CA ALA A 20 -7.43 -14.49 -3.43
C ALA A 20 -8.52 -14.06 -4.42
N ILE A 21 -8.18 -13.20 -5.39
CA ILE A 21 -9.09 -12.80 -6.48
C ILE A 21 -9.49 -14.02 -7.32
N GLN A 22 -8.53 -14.85 -7.72
CA GLN A 22 -8.81 -16.05 -8.52
C GLN A 22 -9.68 -17.07 -7.79
N ARG A 23 -9.55 -17.17 -6.46
CA ARG A 23 -10.35 -18.07 -5.61
C ARG A 23 -11.63 -17.42 -5.05
N VAL A 24 -11.89 -16.16 -5.38
CA VAL A 24 -12.99 -15.35 -4.83
C VAL A 24 -13.00 -15.38 -3.29
N ASP A 25 -11.81 -15.35 -2.68
CA ASP A 25 -11.63 -15.36 -1.25
C ASP A 25 -11.82 -13.93 -0.70
N ILE A 26 -13.09 -13.55 -0.53
CA ILE A 26 -13.51 -12.20 -0.12
C ILE A 26 -12.80 -11.71 1.15
N PRO A 27 -12.67 -12.52 2.23
CA PRO A 27 -11.93 -12.11 3.43
C PRO A 27 -10.50 -11.66 3.15
N ILE A 28 -9.75 -12.41 2.33
CA ILE A 28 -8.35 -12.08 2.02
C ILE A 28 -8.27 -10.84 1.14
N ILE A 29 -9.14 -10.72 0.13
CA ILE A 29 -9.20 -9.53 -0.74
C ILE A 29 -9.43 -8.27 0.10
N MET A 30 -10.41 -8.32 1.01
CA MET A 30 -10.69 -7.20 1.91
C MET A 30 -9.53 -6.92 2.86
N GLY A 31 -8.90 -7.97 3.42
CA GLY A 31 -7.73 -7.83 4.28
C GLY A 31 -6.57 -7.12 3.60
N VAL A 32 -6.21 -7.54 2.38
CA VAL A 32 -5.13 -6.90 1.62
C VAL A 32 -5.50 -5.46 1.25
N THR A 33 -6.76 -5.21 0.89
CA THR A 33 -7.24 -3.88 0.54
C THR A 33 -7.18 -2.92 1.73
N LEU A 34 -7.59 -3.36 2.92
CA LEU A 34 -7.48 -2.58 4.16
C LEU A 34 -6.03 -2.26 4.51
N VAL A 35 -5.14 -3.25 4.43
CA VAL A 35 -3.70 -3.03 4.68
C VAL A 35 -3.12 -2.02 3.69
N ALA A 36 -3.45 -2.13 2.41
CA ALA A 36 -3.02 -1.18 1.38
C ALA A 36 -3.56 0.24 1.65
N ALA A 37 -4.84 0.36 2.03
CA ALA A 37 -5.45 1.64 2.36
C ALA A 37 -4.76 2.31 3.56
N ILE A 38 -4.49 1.56 4.63
CA ILE A 38 -3.77 2.05 5.81
C ILE A 38 -2.35 2.48 5.42
N ALA A 39 -1.64 1.69 4.62
CA ALA A 39 -0.30 2.03 4.16
C ALA A 39 -0.29 3.33 3.33
N ILE A 40 -1.30 3.56 2.48
CA ILE A 40 -1.45 4.80 1.72
C ILE A 40 -1.70 5.99 2.65
N VAL A 41 -2.60 5.83 3.64
CA VAL A 41 -2.87 6.90 4.61
C VAL A 41 -1.63 7.27 5.42
N ILE A 42 -0.89 6.27 5.90
CA ILE A 42 0.38 6.49 6.61
C ILE A 42 1.40 7.14 5.69
N GLY A 43 1.52 6.67 4.44
CA GLY A 43 2.43 7.25 3.46
C GLY A 43 2.13 8.72 3.16
N ASN A 44 0.86 9.07 3.00
CA ASN A 44 0.43 10.45 2.81
C ASN A 44 0.70 11.30 4.06
N LEU A 45 0.38 10.79 5.25
CA LEU A 45 0.68 11.49 6.50
C LEU A 45 2.18 11.74 6.67
N LEU A 46 3.02 10.75 6.35
CA LEU A 46 4.47 10.90 6.37
C LEU A 46 4.94 11.91 5.33
N ALA A 47 4.33 11.94 4.14
CA ALA A 47 4.64 12.94 3.13
C ALA A 47 4.25 14.36 3.59
N ASP A 48 3.09 14.53 4.21
CA ASP A 48 2.63 15.80 4.77
C ASP A 48 3.56 16.28 5.90
N ILE A 49 4.01 15.37 6.77
CA ILE A 49 4.99 15.68 7.82
C ILE A 49 6.34 16.03 7.20
N ALA A 50 6.83 15.23 6.26
CA ALA A 50 8.13 15.45 5.62
C ALA A 50 8.16 16.79 4.87
N THR A 51 7.08 17.14 4.18
CA THR A 51 6.95 18.44 3.50
C THR A 51 6.81 19.59 4.49
N SER A 52 6.07 19.42 5.60
CA SER A 52 6.04 20.42 6.68
C SER A 52 7.40 20.63 7.34
N LEU A 53 8.27 19.61 7.40
CA LEU A 53 9.60 19.71 7.99
C LEU A 53 10.62 20.34 7.03
N LEU A 54 10.56 19.96 5.75
CA LEU A 54 11.48 20.46 4.71
C LEU A 54 11.16 21.89 4.30
N ASP A 55 9.89 22.30 4.36
CA ASP A 55 9.46 23.59 3.84
C ASP A 55 8.91 24.50 4.96
N PRO A 56 9.75 25.38 5.57
CA PRO A 56 9.34 26.31 6.63
C PRO A 56 8.37 27.41 6.16
N ARG A 57 7.89 27.33 4.91
CA ARG A 57 6.92 28.25 4.30
C ARG A 57 5.49 27.71 4.27
N VAL A 58 5.24 26.48 4.68
CA VAL A 58 3.88 25.97 4.96
C VAL A 58 3.39 26.62 6.27
N SER A 59 3.26 27.95 6.23
CA SER A 59 2.53 28.71 7.22
C SER A 59 1.09 28.27 7.12
N LEU A 60 0.67 27.46 8.09
CA LEU A 60 -0.72 27.28 8.48
C LEU A 60 -1.40 28.66 8.45
N ARG A 61 -2.35 28.83 7.55
CA ARG A 61 -3.18 30.02 7.43
C ARG A 61 -4.63 29.61 7.52
#